data_AF-A0A938KRR2-F1
#
_entry.id   AF-A0A938KRR2-F1
#
_cell.length_a   1.000
_cell.length_b   1.000
_cell.length_c   1.000
_cell.angle_alpha   90.00
_cell.angle_beta   90.00
_cell.angle_gamma   90.00
#
_symmetry.space_group_name_H-M   'P 1'
#
loop_
_entity.id
_entity.type
_entity.pdbx_description
1 polymer ?
#
loop_
_entity_poly.entity_id
_entity_poly.type
_entity_poly.pdbx_seq_one_letter_code
_entity_poly.pdbx_strand_id
1 'polypeptide(L)'
;MGTLSLRFVQIGFGLVLLGLLGCQLQDPPGFGRQGDLVRFSGRLWDVKSGPGLLGPGPNYFSNRSSDVYIDGKGYLHLRIQEHDGRWYSTEVV
;
A
#
# COMPACT_ATOMS: atom_id res chain seq x y z
N MET A 1 -13.76 -31.51 -43.70
CA MET A 1 -12.54 -30.86 -43.20
C MET A 1 -12.68 -29.36 -43.49
N GLY A 2 -13.16 -28.60 -42.51
CA GLY A 2 -13.57 -27.20 -42.70
C GLY A 2 -12.36 -26.27 -42.78
N THR A 3 -12.34 -25.42 -43.80
CA THR A 3 -11.37 -24.34 -43.97
C THR A 3 -11.66 -23.27 -42.92
N LEU A 4 -10.87 -23.26 -41.84
CA LEU A 4 -10.83 -22.14 -40.90
C LEU A 4 -10.51 -20.87 -41.71
N SER A 5 -11.48 -19.95 -41.75
CA SER A 5 -11.36 -18.70 -42.50
C SER A 5 -10.18 -17.89 -41.97
N LEU A 6 -9.26 -17.52 -42.86
CA LEU A 6 -8.03 -16.77 -42.60
C LEU A 6 -8.27 -15.48 -41.77
N ARG A 7 -9.49 -14.95 -41.81
CA ARG A 7 -9.93 -13.79 -41.03
C ARG A 7 -9.98 -14.05 -39.51
N PHE A 8 -10.29 -15.27 -39.08
CA PHE A 8 -10.27 -15.63 -37.65
C PHE A 8 -8.85 -15.69 -37.08
N VAL A 9 -7.88 -16.13 -37.90
CA VAL A 9 -6.47 -16.18 -37.51
C VAL A 9 -5.90 -14.76 -37.33
N GLN A 10 -6.25 -13.83 -38.22
CA GLN A 10 -5.82 -12.43 -38.13
C GLN A 10 -6.42 -11.70 -36.91
N ILE A 11 -7.70 -11.95 -36.58
CA ILE A 11 -8.35 -11.37 -35.39
C ILE A 11 -7.69 -11.91 -34.10
N GLY A 12 -7.39 -13.21 -34.06
CA GLY A 12 -6.68 -13.82 -32.93
C GLY A 12 -5.27 -13.25 -32.73
N PHE A 13 -4.53 -13.02 -33.82
CA PHE A 13 -3.19 -12.43 -33.76
C PHE A 13 -3.20 -10.95 -33.33
N GLY A 14 -4.21 -10.18 -33.75
CA GLY A 14 -4.39 -8.78 -33.35
C GLY A 14 -4.71 -8.60 -31.87
N LEU A 15 -5.54 -9.48 -31.30
CA LEU A 15 -5.86 -9.50 -29.86
C LEU A 15 -4.65 -9.87 -28.99
N VAL A 16 -3.80 -10.80 -29.46
CA VAL A 16 -2.54 -11.15 -28.78
C VAL A 16 -1.56 -9.98 -28.82
N LEU A 17 -1.46 -9.26 -29.94
CA LEU A 17 -0.59 -8.08 -30.07
C LEU A 17 -1.03 -6.92 -29.16
N LEU A 18 -2.35 -6.70 -28.99
CA LEU A 18 -2.88 -5.72 -28.03
C LEU A 18 -2.58 -6.09 -26.57
N GLY A 19 -2.58 -7.39 -26.23
CA GLY A 19 -2.24 -7.86 -24.89
C GLY A 19 -0.76 -7.69 -24.53
N LEU A 20 0.14 -7.76 -25.52
CA LEU A 20 1.58 -7.62 -25.34
C LEU A 20 2.07 -6.16 -25.36
N LEU A 21 1.28 -5.24 -25.94
CA LEU A 21 1.55 -3.79 -25.95
C LEU A 21 0.88 -3.05 -24.78
N GLY A 22 0.14 -3.75 -23.92
CA GLY A 22 -0.40 -3.16 -22.71
C GLY A 22 0.74 -2.75 -21.77
N CYS A 23 0.75 -1.49 -21.35
CA CYS A 23 1.62 -1.06 -20.26
C CYS A 23 1.28 -1.92 -19.04
N GLN A 24 2.20 -2.77 -18.58
CA GLN A 24 2.09 -3.30 -17.23
C GLN A 24 2.20 -2.11 -16.27
N LEU A 25 1.18 -1.93 -15.45
CA LEU A 25 1.27 -1.04 -14.31
C LEU A 25 2.45 -1.56 -13.46
N GLN A 26 3.47 -0.72 -13.28
CA GLN A 26 4.66 -1.09 -12.53
C GLN A 26 4.24 -1.61 -11.16
N ASP A 27 4.73 -2.79 -10.77
CA ASP A 27 4.51 -3.32 -9.42
C ASP A 27 4.92 -2.23 -8.43
N PRO A 28 4.03 -1.83 -7.51
CA PRO A 28 4.39 -0.75 -6.62
C PRO A 28 5.61 -1.16 -5.80
N PRO A 29 6.57 -0.25 -5.58
CA PRO A 29 7.75 -0.55 -4.79
C PRO A 29 7.32 -1.12 -3.45
N GLY A 30 8.04 -2.16 -2.98
CA GLY A 30 7.70 -3.01 -1.84
C GLY A 30 6.77 -2.36 -0.82
N PHE A 31 5.55 -2.88 -0.72
CA PHE A 31 4.53 -2.37 0.18
C PHE A 31 4.90 -2.68 1.62
N GLY A 32 4.73 -1.70 2.51
CA GLY A 32 4.87 -1.93 3.94
C GLY A 32 5.55 -0.81 4.70
N ARG A 33 5.77 -1.10 5.98
CA ARG A 33 6.52 -0.28 6.92
C ARG A 33 7.98 -0.72 6.95
N GLN A 34 8.90 0.22 6.93
CA GLN A 34 10.32 0.00 7.17
C GLN A 34 10.82 0.98 8.23
N GLY A 35 11.12 0.49 9.44
CA GLY A 35 11.45 1.36 10.57
C GLY A 35 10.29 2.30 10.87
N ASP A 36 10.53 3.61 10.84
CA ASP A 36 9.50 4.63 11.02
C ASP A 36 8.98 5.22 9.69
N LEU A 37 9.22 4.56 8.57
CA LEU A 37 8.69 4.94 7.26
C LEU A 37 7.56 4.01 6.82
N VAL A 38 6.52 4.57 6.21
CA VAL A 38 5.41 3.84 5.62
C VAL A 38 5.23 4.26 4.17
N ARG A 39 5.20 3.30 3.25
CA ARG A 39 4.85 3.55 1.86
C ARG A 39 3.34 3.34 1.65
N PHE A 40 2.62 4.41 1.38
CA PHE A 40 1.17 4.37 1.18
C PHE A 40 0.71 5.44 0.18
N SER A 41 -0.26 5.10 -0.67
CA SER A 41 -0.84 6.01 -1.68
C SER A 41 0.21 6.67 -2.60
N GLY A 42 1.23 5.90 -3.01
CA GLY A 42 2.31 6.39 -3.87
C GLY A 42 3.31 7.35 -3.21
N ARG A 43 3.25 7.53 -1.89
CA ARG A 43 4.14 8.41 -1.12
C ARG A 43 4.85 7.64 -0.01
N LEU A 44 5.95 8.20 0.47
CA LEU A 44 6.60 7.83 1.72
C LEU A 44 6.12 8.78 2.80
N TRP A 45 5.78 8.23 3.95
CA TRP A 45 5.29 8.96 5.12
C TRP A 45 6.15 8.60 6.33
N ASP A 46 6.41 9.57 7.19
CA ASP A 46 7.08 9.36 8.48
C ASP A 46 6.06 9.03 9.55
N VAL A 47 6.37 8.07 10.41
CA VAL A 47 5.53 7.68 11.54
C VAL A 47 5.86 8.60 12.70
N LYS A 48 4.88 9.41 13.09
CA LYS A 48 5.05 10.35 14.17
C LYS A 48 5.20 9.62 15.51
N SER A 49 6.22 10.00 16.26
CA SER A 49 6.44 9.54 17.63
C SER A 49 7.35 10.50 18.39
N GLY A 50 7.43 10.34 19.70
CA GLY A 50 8.29 11.16 20.55
C GLY A 50 8.26 10.70 22.02
N PRO A 51 9.14 11.27 22.85
CA PRO A 51 9.30 10.85 24.25
C PRO A 51 8.15 11.27 25.17
N GLY A 52 7.16 12.01 24.67
CA GLY A 52 6.07 12.56 25.47
C GLY A 52 4.84 12.92 24.65
N LEU A 53 4.03 13.84 25.19
CA LEU A 53 2.82 14.32 24.55
C LEU A 53 3.17 15.23 23.37
N LEU A 54 2.58 14.97 22.20
CA LEU A 54 2.70 15.80 21.00
C LEU A 54 1.30 16.26 20.57
N GLY A 55 1.22 17.36 19.81
CA GLY A 55 -0.04 17.80 19.16
C GLY A 55 -0.34 17.00 17.89
N PRO A 56 -1.55 17.10 17.29
CA PRO A 56 -2.68 17.92 17.71
C PRO A 56 -3.40 17.36 18.95
N GLY A 57 -3.68 18.23 19.94
CA GLY A 57 -4.12 17.84 21.29
C GLY A 57 -3.04 17.03 22.04
N PRO A 58 -2.98 17.01 23.38
CA PRO A 58 -1.96 16.26 24.09
C PRO A 58 -2.15 14.75 23.93
N ASN A 59 -1.40 14.11 23.02
CA ASN A 59 -1.44 12.66 22.77
C ASN A 59 -0.06 12.02 22.85
N TYR A 60 -0.02 10.78 23.35
CA TYR A 60 1.12 9.90 23.10
C TYR A 60 0.97 9.27 21.72
N PHE A 61 2.03 9.28 20.93
CA PHE A 61 2.03 8.69 19.59
C PHE A 61 2.89 7.43 19.55
N SER A 62 2.30 6.33 19.13
CA SER A 62 2.99 5.03 19.02
C SER A 62 3.69 4.90 17.67
N ASN A 63 4.95 4.44 17.70
CA ASN A 63 5.66 3.93 16.52
C ASN A 63 5.73 2.39 16.48
N ARG A 64 4.95 1.68 17.32
CA ARG A 64 4.93 0.21 17.26
C ARG A 64 4.43 -0.25 15.89
N SER A 65 5.10 -1.24 15.31
CA SER A 65 4.70 -1.82 14.02
C SER A 65 3.32 -2.48 14.06
N SER A 66 2.82 -2.84 15.24
CA SER A 66 1.46 -3.35 15.45
C SER A 66 0.37 -2.29 15.35
N ASP A 67 0.73 -1.01 15.49
CA ASP A 67 -0.23 0.09 15.61
C ASP A 67 -0.32 0.92 14.32
N VAL A 68 0.75 0.92 13.52
CA VAL A 68 0.82 1.56 12.21
C VAL A 68 1.44 0.61 11.20
N TYR A 69 0.62 0.04 10.31
CA TYR A 69 1.05 -0.94 9.31
C TYR A 69 0.19 -0.93 8.06
N ILE A 70 0.71 -1.57 7.01
CA ILE A 70 -0.03 -1.92 5.79
C ILE A 70 -0.43 -3.39 5.89
N ASP A 71 -1.71 -3.70 5.70
CA ASP A 71 -2.16 -5.09 5.69
C ASP A 71 -1.88 -5.80 4.36
N GLY A 72 -2.15 -7.11 4.29
CA GLY A 72 -1.97 -7.90 3.06
C GLY A 72 -2.88 -7.50 1.90
N LYS A 73 -3.82 -6.56 2.10
CA LYS A 73 -4.68 -5.99 1.06
C LYS A 73 -4.22 -4.59 0.62
N GLY A 74 -3.14 -4.06 1.22
CA GLY A 74 -2.60 -2.74 0.89
C GLY A 74 -3.27 -1.58 1.64
N TYR A 75 -4.10 -1.84 2.65
CA TYR A 75 -4.74 -0.77 3.43
C TYR A 75 -3.83 -0.29 4.56
N LEU A 76 -3.80 1.03 4.77
CA LEU A 76 -3.15 1.63 5.92
C LEU A 76 -4.03 1.50 7.17
N HIS A 77 -3.47 0.89 8.22
CA HIS A 77 -4.08 0.78 9.54
C HIS A 77 -3.38 1.73 10.49
N LEU A 78 -4.16 2.59 11.14
CA LEU A 78 -3.76 3.51 12.21
C LEU A 78 -4.63 3.20 13.42
N ARG A 79 -4.01 2.74 14.52
CA ARG A 79 -4.75 2.24 15.69
C ARG A 79 -4.60 3.20 16.87
N ILE A 80 -5.73 3.49 17.51
CA ILE A 80 -5.73 3.98 18.90
C ILE A 80 -5.68 2.75 19.81
N GLN A 81 -4.60 2.59 20.56
CA GLN A 81 -4.34 1.37 21.31
C GLN A 81 -3.73 1.66 22.68
N GLU A 82 -4.18 0.90 23.66
CA GLU A 82 -3.65 0.92 25.02
C GLU A 82 -2.44 -0.01 25.14
N HIS A 83 -1.34 0.50 25.69
CA HIS A 83 -0.13 -0.24 26.05
C HIS A 83 0.32 0.15 27.45
N ASP A 84 0.44 -0.84 28.35
CA ASP A 84 1.02 -0.70 29.69
C ASP A 84 0.34 0.38 30.58
N GLY A 85 -0.98 0.42 30.56
CA GLY A 85 -1.84 1.38 31.26
C GLY A 85 -1.98 2.74 30.57
N ARG A 86 -1.51 2.90 29.33
CA ARG A 86 -1.48 4.20 28.62
C ARG A 86 -2.07 4.09 27.22
N TRP A 87 -2.94 5.02 26.87
CA TRP A 87 -3.51 5.15 25.53
C TRP A 87 -2.57 5.89 24.58
N TYR A 88 -2.38 5.31 23.40
CA TYR A 88 -1.62 5.89 22.30
C TYR A 88 -2.51 6.12 21.10
N SER A 89 -2.31 7.26 20.44
CA SER A 89 -2.77 7.53 19.10
C SER A 89 -1.67 7.18 18.08
N THR A 90 -1.99 7.32 16.81
CA THR A 90 -1.05 7.09 15.70
C THR A 90 -1.28 8.12 14.60
N GLU A 91 -0.19 8.56 13.98
CA GLU A 91 -0.21 9.54 12.89
C GLU A 91 0.96 9.28 11.95
N VAL A 92 0.75 9.56 10.67
CA VAL A 92 1.81 9.59 9.65
C VAL A 92 1.83 10.98 9.03
N VAL A 93 3.01 11.53 8.77
CA VAL A 93 3.24 12.91 8.29
C VAL A 93 4.11 12.97 7.06
#